data_AF-A0A8T4NC47-F1
#
_entry.id   AF-A0A8T4NC47-F1
#
_cell.length_a   1.000
_cell.length_b   1.000
_cell.length_c   1.000
_cell.angle_alpha   90.00
_cell.angle_beta   90.00
_cell.angle_gamma   90.00
#
_symmetry.space_group_name_H-M   'P 1'
#
loop_
_entity.id
_entity.type
_entity.pdbx_description
1 polymer ?
#
loop_
_entity_poly.entity_id
_entity_poly.type
_entity_poly.pdbx_seq_one_letter_code
_entity_poly.pdbx_strand_id
1 'polypeptide(L)'
;MNKKGELTTTQLVTIIILIVSFAVILILLWKLNLGKETDADVCRDSVFKKGSNIAGFTETSLKCYTKYVCITADGSCEELNKPEVYEVRDVNGVYNALANEMANCWWMFGEGKVNYVNKETFTDLKCSICSQVYFDDSLQEEIPELESGKLDEDALYDSYLPNNGPKEGVTYLEYFFGSNDIKSLRERLTQEKSAFGSLDLNKQHYIMMGIVPTRNYWVTYGGGLATIIAGIFGAPVYAVVGLGGLTVAIFVGSVSYNYQKVIAMAVEGESGNGFMSPSIIEINSEEFKGLKCGEILTYS
;
A
#
# COMPACT_ATOMS: atom_id res chain seq x y z
N MET A 1 -61.03 -36.23 -23.34
CA MET A 1 -59.91 -36.87 -24.07
C MET A 1 -58.63 -36.72 -23.27
N ASN A 2 -58.31 -37.72 -22.44
CA ASN A 2 -57.08 -37.77 -21.64
C ASN A 2 -55.94 -38.35 -22.48
N LYS A 3 -55.20 -37.49 -23.20
CA LYS A 3 -53.88 -37.87 -23.73
C LYS A 3 -52.87 -37.73 -22.59
N LYS A 4 -52.61 -38.83 -21.88
CA LYS A 4 -51.50 -38.89 -20.91
C LYS A 4 -50.20 -38.76 -21.72
N GLY A 5 -49.42 -37.73 -21.44
CA GLY A 5 -48.17 -37.44 -22.13
C GLY A 5 -47.18 -38.59 -21.94
N GLU A 6 -46.82 -39.24 -23.03
CA GLU A 6 -45.73 -40.20 -23.08
C GLU A 6 -44.43 -39.40 -23.03
N LEU A 7 -43.89 -39.22 -21.83
CA LEU A 7 -42.52 -38.75 -21.65
C LEU A 7 -41.59 -39.77 -22.29
N THR A 8 -41.17 -39.47 -23.52
CA THR A 8 -40.25 -40.32 -24.29
C THR A 8 -39.00 -40.59 -23.47
N THR A 9 -38.60 -41.87 -23.37
CA THR A 9 -37.43 -42.33 -22.60
C THR A 9 -36.15 -41.55 -22.94
N THR A 10 -36.06 -41.02 -24.16
CA THR A 10 -34.98 -40.13 -24.63
C THR A 10 -34.88 -38.83 -23.83
N GLN A 11 -35.99 -38.20 -23.46
CA GLN A 11 -35.97 -36.97 -22.65
C GLN A 11 -35.43 -37.22 -21.25
N LEU A 12 -35.75 -38.38 -20.67
CA LEU A 12 -35.27 -38.76 -19.34
C LEU A 12 -33.75 -38.96 -19.32
N VAL A 13 -33.19 -39.61 -20.35
CA VAL A 13 -31.73 -39.81 -20.48
C VAL A 13 -30.99 -38.48 -20.62
N THR A 14 -31.51 -37.55 -21.44
CA THR A 14 -30.89 -36.23 -21.63
C THR A 14 -30.86 -35.43 -20.33
N ILE A 15 -31.92 -35.51 -19.51
CA ILE A 15 -31.98 -34.82 -18.21
C ILE A 15 -30.92 -35.38 -17.25
N ILE A 16 -30.73 -36.70 -17.20
CA ILE A 16 -29.71 -37.33 -16.33
C ILE A 16 -28.31 -36.85 -16.73
N ILE A 17 -27.98 -36.82 -18.02
CA ILE A 17 -26.66 -36.36 -18.49
C ILE A 17 -26.42 -34.89 -18.12
N LEU A 18 -27.45 -34.04 -18.25
CA LEU A 18 -27.36 -32.63 -17.90
C LEU A 18 -27.11 -32.44 -16.38
N ILE A 19 -27.84 -33.18 -15.55
CA ILE A 19 -27.67 -33.13 -14.08
C ILE A 19 -26.28 -33.62 -13.68
N VAL A 20 -25.81 -34.74 -14.24
CA VAL A 20 -24.47 -35.28 -13.94
C VAL A 20 -23.38 -34.30 -14.38
N SER A 21 -23.51 -33.69 -15.57
CA SER A 21 -22.54 -32.70 -16.07
C SER A 21 -22.50 -31.46 -15.18
N PHE A 22 -23.65 -30.95 -14.77
CA PHE A 22 -23.74 -29.80 -13.85
C PHE A 22 -23.15 -30.14 -12.48
N ALA A 23 -23.41 -31.34 -11.95
CA ALA A 23 -22.84 -31.78 -10.68
C ALA A 23 -21.31 -31.88 -10.73
N VAL A 24 -20.73 -32.38 -11.83
CA VAL A 24 -19.27 -32.41 -12.03
C VAL A 24 -18.67 -31.01 -12.03
N ILE A 25 -19.32 -30.03 -12.69
CA ILE A 25 -18.88 -28.63 -12.70
C ILE A 25 -18.93 -28.04 -11.28
N LEU A 26 -20.00 -28.26 -10.52
CA LEU A 26 -20.11 -27.77 -9.14
C LEU A 26 -19.02 -28.35 -8.23
N ILE A 27 -18.73 -29.66 -8.36
CA ILE A 27 -17.64 -30.30 -7.62
C ILE A 27 -16.29 -29.68 -7.98
N LEU A 28 -16.05 -29.36 -9.27
CA LEU A 28 -14.84 -28.67 -9.69
C LEU A 28 -14.77 -27.26 -9.10
N LEU A 29 -15.85 -26.49 -9.13
CA LEU A 29 -15.88 -25.13 -8.54
C LEU A 29 -15.62 -25.15 -7.03
N TRP A 30 -16.15 -26.14 -6.31
CA TRP A 30 -15.87 -26.32 -4.88
C TRP A 30 -14.43 -26.79 -4.63
N LYS A 31 -13.91 -27.70 -5.47
CA LYS A 31 -12.52 -28.19 -5.35
C LYS A 31 -11.48 -27.15 -5.74
N LEU A 32 -11.83 -26.22 -6.62
CA LEU A 32 -10.96 -25.11 -6.99
C LEU A 32 -10.73 -24.14 -5.83
N ASN A 33 -11.42 -24.33 -4.68
CA ASN A 33 -11.24 -23.60 -3.45
C ASN A 33 -11.03 -22.12 -3.76
N LEU A 34 -12.00 -21.55 -4.52
CA LEU A 34 -12.08 -20.12 -4.81
C LEU A 34 -11.84 -19.45 -3.46
N GLY A 35 -10.62 -18.96 -3.26
CA GLY A 35 -10.17 -18.49 -1.96
C GLY A 35 -11.18 -17.47 -1.47
N LYS A 36 -11.35 -17.35 -0.15
CA LYS A 36 -12.06 -16.20 0.37
C LYS A 36 -11.34 -14.97 -0.16
N GLU A 37 -11.98 -14.22 -1.06
CA GLU A 37 -11.42 -12.95 -1.53
C GLU A 37 -11.16 -12.11 -0.30
N THR A 38 -9.90 -11.72 -0.12
CA THR A 38 -9.55 -10.81 0.97
C THR A 38 -9.96 -9.39 0.56
N ASP A 39 -10.21 -8.51 1.53
CA ASP A 39 -10.50 -7.10 1.22
C ASP A 39 -9.36 -6.45 0.43
N ALA A 40 -8.12 -6.92 0.60
CA ALA A 40 -6.96 -6.50 -0.17
C ALA A 40 -7.04 -6.94 -1.64
N ASP A 41 -7.48 -8.18 -1.92
CA ASP A 41 -7.71 -8.65 -3.29
C ASP A 41 -8.82 -7.85 -3.98
N VAL A 42 -9.92 -7.59 -3.28
CA VAL A 42 -11.05 -6.79 -3.78
C VAL A 42 -10.62 -5.35 -4.07
N CYS A 43 -9.83 -4.76 -3.18
CA CYS A 43 -9.25 -3.43 -3.37
C CYS A 43 -8.38 -3.40 -4.63
N ARG A 44 -7.42 -4.34 -4.73
CA ARG A 44 -6.52 -4.44 -5.89
C ARG A 44 -7.28 -4.60 -7.19
N ASP A 45 -8.24 -5.52 -7.25
CA ASP A 45 -9.08 -5.70 -8.42
C ASP A 45 -9.83 -4.42 -8.81
N SER A 46 -10.32 -3.66 -7.83
CA SER A 46 -10.99 -2.38 -8.09
C SER A 46 -10.02 -1.32 -8.62
N VAL A 47 -8.78 -1.27 -8.10
CA VAL A 47 -7.70 -0.39 -8.57
C VAL A 47 -7.35 -0.72 -10.03
N PHE A 48 -7.13 -1.99 -10.35
CA PHE A 48 -6.81 -2.43 -11.71
C PHE A 48 -7.97 -2.19 -12.69
N LYS A 49 -9.21 -2.49 -12.29
CA LYS A 49 -10.41 -2.20 -13.11
C LYS A 49 -10.54 -0.70 -13.38
N LYS A 50 -10.32 0.14 -12.36
CA LYS A 50 -10.39 1.59 -12.50
C LYS A 50 -9.27 2.14 -13.39
N GLY A 51 -8.04 1.66 -13.24
CA GLY A 51 -6.92 2.12 -14.07
C GLY A 51 -6.93 1.59 -15.51
N SER A 52 -7.62 0.47 -15.76
CA SER A 52 -7.77 -0.11 -17.10
C SER A 52 -8.96 0.48 -17.90
N ASN A 53 -9.76 1.36 -17.29
CA ASN A 53 -10.89 2.00 -17.95
C ASN A 53 -10.40 3.00 -19.03
N ILE A 54 -10.06 2.48 -20.20
CA ILE A 54 -9.61 3.22 -21.38
C ILE A 54 -10.81 3.85 -22.13
N ALA A 55 -12.05 3.46 -21.82
CA ALA A 55 -13.22 3.84 -22.58
C ALA A 55 -14.44 4.17 -21.70
N GLY A 56 -14.50 5.37 -21.12
CA GLY A 56 -15.74 6.10 -20.76
C GLY A 56 -16.86 5.41 -19.94
N PHE A 57 -16.68 4.18 -19.46
CA PHE A 57 -17.72 3.42 -18.78
C PHE A 57 -17.54 3.51 -17.27
N THR A 58 -18.45 4.27 -16.67
CA THR A 58 -18.84 4.33 -15.25
C THR A 58 -17.72 4.56 -14.24
N GLU A 59 -17.90 5.61 -13.45
CA GLU A 59 -17.12 5.93 -12.26
C GLU A 59 -17.21 4.77 -11.25
N THR A 60 -16.34 3.77 -11.39
CA THR A 60 -16.24 2.71 -10.40
C THR A 60 -15.55 3.27 -9.16
N SER A 61 -16.26 3.28 -8.04
CA SER A 61 -15.65 3.57 -6.75
C SER A 61 -14.61 2.49 -6.43
N LEU A 62 -13.49 2.92 -5.85
CA LEU A 62 -12.49 1.99 -5.34
C LEU A 62 -13.11 1.25 -4.17
N LYS A 63 -12.94 -0.07 -4.11
CA LYS A 63 -13.47 -0.92 -3.04
C LYS A 63 -12.36 -1.25 -2.04
N CYS A 64 -11.73 -0.22 -1.54
CA CYS A 64 -10.59 -0.32 -0.64
C CYS A 64 -11.01 0.08 0.76
N TYR A 65 -10.88 -0.83 1.73
CA TYR A 65 -11.19 -0.60 3.14
C TYR A 65 -9.90 -0.48 3.93
N THR A 66 -9.91 0.39 4.92
CA THR A 66 -8.80 0.56 5.86
C THR A 66 -8.74 -0.66 6.75
N LYS A 67 -7.59 -1.34 6.75
CA LYS A 67 -7.33 -2.48 7.62
C LYS A 67 -6.89 -2.01 9.00
N TYR A 68 -7.49 -2.55 10.06
CA TYR A 68 -7.04 -2.29 11.43
C TYR A 68 -5.96 -3.32 11.79
N VAL A 69 -4.80 -2.84 12.20
CA VAL A 69 -3.62 -3.65 12.50
C VAL A 69 -3.19 -3.40 13.93
N CYS A 70 -2.88 -4.47 14.64
CA CYS A 70 -2.39 -4.42 16.00
C CYS A 70 -1.07 -5.15 16.11
N ILE A 71 -0.05 -4.49 16.62
CA ILE A 71 1.27 -5.08 16.85
C ILE A 71 1.45 -5.19 18.36
N THR A 72 1.70 -6.42 18.84
CA THR A 72 1.69 -6.77 20.27
C THR A 72 2.79 -7.79 20.58
N ALA A 73 3.29 -7.79 21.82
CA ALA A 73 4.21 -8.82 22.30
C ALA A 73 3.46 -10.03 22.91
N ASP A 74 2.32 -9.79 23.56
CA ASP A 74 1.58 -10.79 24.34
C ASP A 74 0.37 -11.40 23.61
N GLY A 75 0.05 -10.89 22.42
CA GLY A 75 -1.08 -11.33 21.60
C GLY A 75 -2.40 -10.64 21.97
N SER A 76 -2.40 -9.73 22.93
CA SER A 76 -3.57 -8.93 23.30
C SER A 76 -3.77 -7.76 22.33
N CYS A 77 -5.03 -7.38 22.13
CA CYS A 77 -5.37 -6.18 21.37
C CYS A 77 -6.80 -5.71 21.68
N GLU A 78 -6.95 -4.85 22.69
CA GLU A 78 -8.27 -4.46 23.19
C GLU A 78 -8.80 -3.16 22.57
N GLU A 79 -7.93 -2.31 22.02
CA GLU A 79 -8.32 -0.98 21.54
C GLU A 79 -9.00 -0.97 20.16
N LEU A 80 -8.82 -2.02 19.37
CA LEU A 80 -9.32 -2.10 17.99
C LEU A 80 -10.44 -3.14 17.86
N ASN A 81 -11.43 -2.84 17.01
CA ASN A 81 -12.51 -3.78 16.70
C ASN A 81 -12.08 -4.73 15.57
N LYS A 82 -11.81 -5.99 15.91
CA LYS A 82 -11.36 -7.05 14.97
C LYS A 82 -10.09 -6.69 14.17
N PRO A 83 -9.00 -6.30 14.84
CA PRO A 83 -7.74 -6.05 14.15
C PRO A 83 -7.13 -7.36 13.64
N GLU A 84 -6.28 -7.24 12.64
CA GLU A 84 -5.28 -8.27 12.38
C GLU A 84 -4.13 -8.11 13.37
N VAL A 85 -3.85 -9.17 14.13
CA VAL A 85 -2.87 -9.17 15.23
C VAL A 85 -1.54 -9.72 14.74
N TYR A 86 -0.47 -8.95 14.92
CA TYR A 86 0.92 -9.35 14.70
C TYR A 86 1.62 -9.50 16.05
N GLU A 87 1.81 -10.75 16.46
CA GLU A 87 2.65 -11.09 17.61
C GLU A 87 4.13 -10.99 17.25
N VAL A 88 4.87 -10.16 17.98
CA VAL A 88 6.30 -9.89 17.74
C VAL A 88 7.09 -10.09 19.02
N ARG A 89 8.37 -10.45 18.91
CA ARG A 89 9.24 -10.75 20.06
C ARG A 89 10.41 -9.78 20.23
N ASP A 90 10.64 -8.96 19.22
CA ASP A 90 11.75 -8.03 19.15
C ASP A 90 11.43 -6.88 18.19
N VAL A 91 12.29 -5.86 18.18
CA VAL A 91 12.14 -4.68 17.31
C VAL A 91 12.13 -5.03 15.82
N ASN A 92 12.88 -6.05 15.40
CA ASN A 92 12.88 -6.47 13.99
C ASN A 92 11.54 -7.12 13.62
N GLY A 93 10.86 -7.77 14.55
CA GLY A 93 9.49 -8.22 14.40
C GLY A 93 8.53 -7.07 14.13
N VAL A 94 8.66 -5.96 14.87
CA VAL A 94 7.88 -4.73 14.65
C VAL A 94 8.17 -4.15 13.26
N TYR A 95 9.45 -4.01 12.89
CA TYR A 95 9.83 -3.53 11.56
C TYR A 95 9.32 -4.44 10.44
N ASN A 96 9.34 -5.75 10.64
CA ASN A 96 8.80 -6.72 9.69
C ASN A 96 7.29 -6.51 9.49
N ALA A 97 6.52 -6.36 10.57
CA ALA A 97 5.09 -6.14 10.50
C ALA A 97 4.76 -4.85 9.72
N LEU A 98 5.44 -3.75 10.05
CA LEU A 98 5.29 -2.47 9.36
C LEU A 98 5.68 -2.55 7.87
N ALA A 99 6.82 -3.16 7.55
CA ALA A 99 7.30 -3.30 6.17
C ALA A 99 6.37 -4.17 5.32
N ASN A 100 5.83 -5.26 5.88
CA ASN A 100 4.83 -6.09 5.20
C ASN A 100 3.54 -5.33 4.92
N GLU A 101 3.05 -4.55 5.88
CA GLU A 101 1.87 -3.72 5.68
C GLU A 101 2.09 -2.62 4.64
N MET A 102 3.28 -2.01 4.62
CA MET A 102 3.70 -1.10 3.54
C MET A 102 3.74 -1.82 2.18
N ALA A 103 4.28 -3.04 2.11
CA ALA A 103 4.33 -3.84 0.89
C ALA A 103 2.95 -4.25 0.39
N ASN A 104 2.05 -4.63 1.28
CA ASN A 104 0.65 -4.92 0.99
C ASN A 104 -0.04 -3.66 0.44
N CYS A 105 0.18 -2.51 1.07
CA CYS A 105 -0.33 -1.22 0.60
C CYS A 105 0.15 -0.91 -0.84
N TRP A 106 1.44 -1.04 -1.11
CA TRP A 106 1.99 -0.81 -2.46
C TRP A 106 1.41 -1.75 -3.51
N TRP A 107 1.27 -3.03 -3.16
CA TRP A 107 0.74 -4.07 -4.03
C TRP A 107 -0.75 -3.86 -4.36
N MET A 108 -1.55 -3.50 -3.35
CA MET A 108 -2.99 -3.24 -3.52
C MET A 108 -3.25 -2.14 -4.54
N PHE A 109 -2.41 -1.11 -4.56
CA PHE A 109 -2.56 0.02 -5.47
C PHE A 109 -1.75 -0.12 -6.77
N GLY A 110 -1.26 -1.32 -7.07
CA GLY A 110 -0.71 -1.67 -8.37
C GLY A 110 0.75 -1.30 -8.57
N GLU A 111 1.53 -1.11 -7.50
CA GLU A 111 3.00 -1.00 -7.54
C GLU A 111 3.51 0.12 -8.49
N GLY A 112 2.77 1.23 -8.61
CA GLY A 112 3.09 2.34 -9.53
C GLY A 112 2.74 2.08 -11.01
N LYS A 113 2.26 0.89 -11.36
CA LYS A 113 1.92 0.48 -12.74
C LYS A 113 0.52 0.90 -13.16
N VAL A 114 -0.35 1.22 -12.19
CA VAL A 114 -1.76 1.51 -12.41
C VAL A 114 -2.08 2.95 -12.04
N ASN A 115 -2.57 3.73 -13.00
CA ASN A 115 -3.16 5.03 -12.70
C ASN A 115 -4.63 4.85 -12.33
N TYR A 116 -4.92 4.71 -11.04
CA TYR A 116 -6.28 4.51 -10.52
C TYR A 116 -7.04 5.80 -10.22
N VAL A 117 -6.43 6.96 -10.49
CA VAL A 117 -7.11 8.25 -10.49
C VAL A 117 -7.35 8.66 -11.95
N ASN A 118 -8.54 9.14 -12.26
CA ASN A 118 -8.92 9.43 -13.64
C ASN A 118 -7.89 10.39 -14.27
N LYS A 119 -7.56 10.18 -15.57
CA LYS A 119 -6.51 10.93 -16.28
C LYS A 119 -6.81 12.43 -16.38
N GLU A 120 -8.04 12.83 -16.14
CA GLU A 120 -8.47 14.23 -16.16
C GLU A 120 -8.05 14.96 -14.88
N THR A 121 -6.88 15.61 -14.94
CA THR A 121 -6.52 16.85 -14.20
C THR A 121 -6.97 16.91 -12.73
N PHE A 122 -6.56 15.95 -11.90
CA PHE A 122 -6.52 16.23 -10.47
C PHE A 122 -5.36 17.19 -10.17
N THR A 123 -5.61 18.19 -9.34
CA THR A 123 -4.60 19.20 -8.95
C THR A 123 -3.95 18.90 -7.61
N ASP A 124 -4.58 18.04 -6.81
CA ASP A 124 -4.25 17.83 -5.40
C ASP A 124 -3.81 16.38 -5.17
N LEU A 125 -2.94 16.16 -4.19
CA LEU A 125 -2.53 14.82 -3.78
C LEU A 125 -3.76 13.97 -3.42
N LYS A 126 -3.90 12.81 -4.03
CA LYS A 126 -4.94 11.83 -3.70
C LYS A 126 -4.31 10.74 -2.84
N CYS A 127 -4.82 10.58 -1.63
CA CYS A 127 -4.25 9.68 -0.65
C CYS A 127 -5.14 8.44 -0.46
N SER A 128 -4.51 7.34 -0.07
CA SER A 128 -5.16 6.08 0.26
C SER A 128 -4.61 5.59 1.59
N ILE A 129 -5.49 5.43 2.59
CA ILE A 129 -5.12 4.83 3.87
C ILE A 129 -5.31 3.32 3.74
N CYS A 130 -4.21 2.58 3.79
CA CYS A 130 -4.20 1.13 3.63
C CYS A 130 -4.49 0.45 4.96
N SER A 131 -3.79 0.88 6.02
CA SER A 131 -4.00 0.37 7.36
C SER A 131 -3.87 1.43 8.44
N GLN A 132 -4.56 1.19 9.55
CA GLN A 132 -4.46 1.92 10.80
C GLN A 132 -3.79 0.99 11.81
N VAL A 133 -2.56 1.35 12.18
CA VAL A 133 -1.69 0.58 13.05
C VAL A 133 -1.81 1.11 14.48
N TYR A 134 -2.11 0.20 15.40
CA TYR A 134 -2.00 0.38 16.83
C TYR A 134 -0.85 -0.47 17.36
N PHE A 135 -0.09 0.11 18.29
CA PHE A 135 0.99 -0.57 19.00
C PHE A 135 0.50 -0.82 20.41
N ASP A 136 0.44 -2.09 20.80
CA ASP A 136 -0.01 -2.49 22.12
C ASP A 136 1.04 -2.15 23.19
N ASP A 137 0.60 -1.80 24.40
CA ASP A 137 1.47 -1.40 25.50
C ASP A 137 2.44 -2.52 25.90
N SER A 138 2.08 -3.79 25.65
CA SER A 138 2.97 -4.95 25.87
C SER A 138 4.30 -4.84 25.13
N LEU A 139 4.38 -4.10 24.01
CA LEU A 139 5.64 -3.87 23.30
C LEU A 139 6.64 -3.11 24.17
N GLN A 140 6.17 -2.13 24.94
CA GLN A 140 7.03 -1.32 25.82
C GLN A 140 7.40 -2.08 27.10
N GLU A 141 6.54 -2.99 27.55
CA GLU A 141 6.75 -3.82 28.74
C GLU A 141 7.70 -5.01 28.47
N GLU A 142 7.63 -5.62 27.28
CA GLU A 142 8.34 -6.86 26.97
C GLU A 142 9.58 -6.70 26.09
N ILE A 143 9.71 -5.60 25.33
CA ILE A 143 10.84 -5.35 24.43
C ILE A 143 11.67 -4.18 24.98
N PRO A 144 12.85 -4.46 25.60
CA PRO A 144 13.66 -3.43 26.28
C PRO A 144 14.03 -2.22 25.40
N GLU A 145 14.24 -2.45 24.10
CA GLU A 145 14.57 -1.39 23.15
C GLU A 145 13.42 -0.41 22.90
N LEU A 146 12.18 -0.79 23.24
CA LEU A 146 10.96 0.00 23.05
C LEU A 146 10.40 0.58 24.36
N GLU A 147 11.08 0.39 25.50
CA GLU A 147 10.70 0.95 26.81
C GLU A 147 10.46 2.47 26.78
N SER A 148 11.10 3.18 25.86
CA SER A 148 10.93 4.63 25.70
C SER A 148 9.59 5.05 25.06
N GLY A 149 8.79 4.08 24.59
CA GLY A 149 7.58 4.33 23.81
C GLY A 149 7.88 4.89 22.42
N LYS A 150 9.12 4.79 21.94
CA LYS A 150 9.53 5.30 20.62
C LYS A 150 10.20 4.21 19.80
N LEU A 151 9.82 4.15 18.53
CA LEU A 151 10.45 3.31 17.52
C LEU A 151 11.26 4.18 16.57
N ASP A 152 12.54 3.84 16.37
CA ASP A 152 13.42 4.54 15.44
C ASP A 152 13.00 4.26 14.00
N GLU A 153 12.46 5.27 13.31
CA GLU A 153 12.00 5.16 11.93
C GLU A 153 13.19 5.23 10.96
N ASP A 154 14.27 5.94 11.30
CA ASP A 154 15.50 5.93 10.50
C ASP A 154 16.09 4.52 10.45
N ALA A 155 16.08 3.77 11.55
CA ALA A 155 16.52 2.38 11.56
C ALA A 155 15.68 1.47 10.65
N LEU A 156 14.36 1.70 10.55
CA LEU A 156 13.50 0.99 9.59
C LEU A 156 14.00 1.23 8.15
N TYR A 157 14.15 2.48 7.73
CA TYR A 157 14.54 2.81 6.35
C TYR A 157 16.01 2.55 6.03
N ASP A 158 16.93 2.81 6.96
CA ASP A 158 18.37 2.75 6.72
C ASP A 158 18.94 1.35 6.92
N SER A 159 18.31 0.54 7.77
CA SER A 159 18.85 -0.79 8.15
C SER A 159 17.90 -1.93 7.82
N TYR A 160 16.61 -1.80 8.08
CA TYR A 160 15.69 -2.92 7.90
C TYR A 160 15.26 -3.12 6.44
N LEU A 161 14.69 -2.09 5.79
CA LEU A 161 14.18 -2.17 4.42
C LEU A 161 15.24 -2.55 3.35
N PRO A 162 16.52 -2.15 3.45
CA PRO A 162 17.53 -2.52 2.46
C PRO A 162 18.05 -3.96 2.61
N ASN A 163 17.80 -4.61 3.74
CA ASN A 163 18.33 -5.94 4.06
C ASN A 163 17.26 -7.04 4.10
N ASN A 164 15.98 -6.65 4.04
CA ASN A 164 14.83 -7.55 4.09
C ASN A 164 13.92 -7.27 2.91
N GLY A 165 13.07 -8.22 2.55
CA GLY A 165 12.25 -8.10 1.36
C GLY A 165 10.97 -8.90 1.40
N PRO A 166 9.94 -8.49 0.62
CA PRO A 166 8.68 -9.22 0.53
C PRO A 166 8.83 -10.54 -0.24
N LYS A 167 9.92 -10.71 -1.01
CA LYS A 167 10.22 -11.89 -1.84
C LYS A 167 11.73 -12.15 -1.87
N GLU A 168 12.12 -13.38 -2.18
CA GLU A 168 13.52 -13.75 -2.33
C GLU A 168 14.20 -12.91 -3.42
N GLY A 169 15.34 -12.29 -3.08
CA GLY A 169 16.15 -11.51 -4.01
C GLY A 169 15.68 -10.08 -4.30
N VAL A 170 14.57 -9.61 -3.69
CA VAL A 170 14.09 -8.22 -3.84
C VAL A 170 13.88 -7.62 -2.46
N THR A 171 14.61 -6.57 -2.11
CA THR A 171 14.47 -5.90 -0.81
C THR A 171 13.21 -5.03 -0.78
N TYR A 172 12.73 -4.62 0.39
CA TYR A 172 11.63 -3.66 0.50
C TYR A 172 12.01 -2.32 -0.12
N LEU A 173 13.25 -1.87 0.09
CA LEU A 173 13.71 -0.61 -0.48
C LEU A 173 13.67 -0.64 -2.01
N GLU A 174 14.16 -1.72 -2.63
CA GLU A 174 14.05 -1.92 -4.07
C GLU A 174 12.59 -2.06 -4.51
N TYR A 175 11.75 -2.72 -3.73
CA TYR A 175 10.35 -2.91 -4.06
C TYR A 175 9.56 -1.59 -4.07
N PHE A 176 9.84 -0.68 -3.13
CA PHE A 176 9.16 0.62 -3.03
C PHE A 176 9.75 1.67 -3.96
N PHE A 177 11.08 1.71 -4.10
CA PHE A 177 11.80 2.81 -4.73
C PHE A 177 12.54 2.40 -5.99
N GLY A 178 12.52 1.11 -6.37
CA GLY A 178 13.32 0.54 -7.45
C GLY A 178 14.84 0.73 -7.29
N SER A 179 15.30 1.04 -6.08
CA SER A 179 16.71 1.22 -5.73
C SER A 179 17.01 0.61 -4.36
N ASN A 180 18.20 0.03 -4.21
CA ASN A 180 18.72 -0.47 -2.94
C ASN A 180 19.60 0.57 -2.20
N ASP A 181 19.75 1.78 -2.74
CA ASP A 181 20.65 2.79 -2.20
C ASP A 181 19.87 3.96 -1.56
N ILE A 182 19.47 3.80 -0.29
CA ILE A 182 18.77 4.83 0.48
C ILE A 182 19.60 6.11 0.65
N LYS A 183 20.94 6.01 0.64
CA LYS A 183 21.81 7.18 0.75
C LYS A 183 21.69 8.05 -0.49
N SER A 184 21.74 7.44 -1.67
CA SER A 184 21.52 8.16 -2.93
C SER A 184 20.13 8.81 -3.00
N LEU A 185 19.11 8.15 -2.42
CA LEU A 185 17.76 8.72 -2.31
C LEU A 185 17.79 9.94 -1.39
N ARG A 186 18.33 9.82 -0.17
CA ARG A 186 18.41 10.92 0.82
C ARG A 186 19.22 12.12 0.32
N GLU A 187 20.35 11.88 -0.35
CA GLU A 187 21.17 12.94 -0.97
C GLU A 187 20.37 13.75 -2.01
N ARG A 188 19.52 13.07 -2.80
CA ARG A 188 18.64 13.70 -3.80
C ARG A 188 17.49 14.48 -3.19
N LEU A 189 17.05 14.11 -1.99
CA LEU A 189 16.01 14.85 -1.25
C LEU A 189 16.53 16.20 -0.68
N THR A 190 17.80 16.54 -0.94
CA THR A 190 18.38 17.89 -0.82
C THR A 190 18.50 18.48 0.57
N GLN A 191 18.59 17.67 1.63
CA GLN A 191 19.25 18.09 2.88
C GLN A 191 19.99 16.90 3.50
N GLU A 192 21.33 16.98 3.61
CA GLU A 192 22.20 15.98 4.27
C GLU A 192 21.83 15.67 5.75
N LYS A 193 20.74 16.24 6.26
CA LYS A 193 20.27 16.12 7.64
C LYS A 193 18.78 15.76 7.77
N SER A 194 18.10 15.37 6.68
CA SER A 194 16.71 14.95 6.77
C SER A 194 16.64 13.54 7.36
N ALA A 195 15.96 13.42 8.51
CA ALA A 195 15.68 12.18 9.21
C ALA A 195 14.23 11.76 8.95
N PHE A 196 13.92 10.46 8.97
CA PHE A 196 12.55 9.98 9.08
C PHE A 196 12.02 10.21 10.50
N GLY A 197 12.91 10.13 11.50
CA GLY A 197 12.61 10.47 12.88
C GLY A 197 12.22 9.24 13.71
N SER A 198 11.21 9.40 14.56
CA SER A 198 10.73 8.34 15.45
C SER A 198 9.21 8.26 15.46
N LEU A 199 8.68 7.06 15.55
CA LEU A 199 7.26 6.77 15.74
C LEU A 199 6.96 6.70 17.25
N ASP A 200 5.85 7.29 17.69
CA ASP A 200 5.41 7.29 19.09
C ASP A 200 4.42 6.15 19.31
N LEU A 201 4.86 5.07 19.96
CA LEU A 201 4.08 3.85 20.13
C LEU A 201 2.77 4.07 20.91
N ASN A 202 2.65 5.16 21.68
CA ASN A 202 1.41 5.50 22.39
C ASN A 202 0.34 6.12 21.48
N LYS A 203 0.61 6.19 20.18
CA LYS A 203 -0.27 6.80 19.19
C LYS A 203 -0.53 5.84 18.05
N GLN A 204 -1.69 6.01 17.44
CA GLN A 204 -2.07 5.28 16.26
C GLN A 204 -1.47 5.94 15.02
N HIS A 205 -1.13 5.12 14.03
CA HIS A 205 -0.49 5.55 12.78
C HIS A 205 -1.26 5.02 11.58
N TYR A 206 -1.25 5.77 10.49
CA TYR A 206 -1.66 5.30 9.19
C TYR A 206 -0.47 4.79 8.41
N ILE A 207 -0.61 3.63 7.78
CA ILE A 207 0.16 3.28 6.60
C ILE A 207 -0.66 3.72 5.41
N MET A 208 -0.11 4.70 4.69
CA MET A 208 -0.81 5.32 3.58
C MET A 208 0.11 5.53 2.40
N MET A 209 -0.50 5.62 1.22
CA MET A 209 0.17 5.95 -0.02
C MET A 209 -0.67 6.97 -0.79
N GLY A 210 -0.20 7.38 -1.96
CA GLY A 210 -0.95 8.32 -2.77
C GLY A 210 -0.46 8.41 -4.19
N ILE A 211 -1.23 9.13 -5.01
CA ILE A 211 -0.84 9.46 -6.37
C ILE A 211 -0.72 10.98 -6.50
N VAL A 212 0.41 11.40 -7.06
CA VAL A 212 0.84 12.78 -7.24
C VAL A 212 0.52 13.17 -8.69
N PRO A 213 -0.05 14.37 -8.94
CA PRO A 213 -0.36 14.79 -10.30
C PRO A 213 0.92 14.99 -11.13
N THR A 214 0.88 14.56 -12.39
CA THR A 214 2.02 14.57 -13.33
C THR A 214 2.50 15.97 -13.73
N ARG A 215 1.69 17.02 -13.52
CA ARG A 215 1.99 18.39 -13.97
C ARG A 215 2.70 19.19 -12.88
N ASN A 216 4.02 19.44 -13.08
CA ASN A 216 4.84 20.54 -12.57
C ASN A 216 4.29 21.32 -11.35
N TYR A 217 4.04 20.66 -10.22
CA TYR A 217 3.58 21.36 -9.03
C TYR A 217 4.74 21.60 -8.08
N TRP A 218 5.35 22.78 -8.18
CA TRP A 218 6.11 23.37 -7.07
C TRP A 218 5.09 23.96 -6.10
N VAL A 219 4.72 23.24 -5.04
CA VAL A 219 3.80 23.78 -4.03
C VAL A 219 4.61 24.65 -3.07
N THR A 220 4.82 25.92 -3.40
CA THR A 220 5.31 26.91 -2.43
C THR A 220 4.10 27.59 -1.78
N TYR A 221 3.53 27.00 -0.73
CA TYR A 221 2.50 27.70 0.05
C TYR A 221 3.16 28.78 0.92
N GLY A 222 2.92 30.04 0.58
CA GLY A 222 3.28 31.19 1.41
C GLY A 222 2.44 31.23 2.69
N GLY A 223 3.12 31.29 3.83
CA GLY A 223 2.49 31.55 5.14
C GLY A 223 2.48 30.39 6.14
N GLY A 224 3.59 29.64 6.27
CA GLY A 224 3.78 28.60 7.32
C GLY A 224 4.46 27.35 6.75
N LEU A 225 5.59 26.96 7.32
CA LEU A 225 6.64 26.00 6.90
C LEU A 225 6.19 24.56 6.48
N ALA A 226 5.32 24.40 5.48
CA ALA A 226 5.09 23.11 4.82
C ALA A 226 5.32 23.26 3.32
N THR A 227 6.58 23.04 2.90
CA THR A 227 6.93 22.92 1.47
C THR A 227 6.84 21.46 1.08
N ILE A 228 5.79 21.09 0.34
CA ILE A 228 5.80 19.83 -0.40
C ILE A 228 6.82 20.01 -1.51
N ILE A 229 8.05 19.56 -1.27
CA ILE A 229 9.10 19.50 -2.30
C ILE A 229 8.75 18.29 -3.18
N ALA A 230 7.75 18.44 -4.05
CA ALA A 230 7.70 17.70 -5.31
C ALA A 230 8.82 18.20 -6.25
N GLY A 231 10.02 18.34 -5.68
CA GLY A 231 11.20 18.91 -6.28
C GLY A 231 11.77 17.89 -7.23
N ILE A 232 11.54 18.18 -8.51
CA ILE A 232 12.34 17.75 -9.64
C ILE A 232 12.31 16.24 -9.85
N PHE A 233 11.72 15.84 -10.97
CA PHE A 233 12.24 14.74 -11.77
C PHE A 233 13.72 15.06 -12.11
N GLY A 234 14.61 14.95 -11.12
CA GLY A 234 16.04 15.20 -11.22
C GLY A 234 16.70 14.03 -11.93
N ALA A 235 17.68 14.34 -12.80
CA ALA A 235 18.38 13.45 -13.74
C ALA A 235 18.12 11.94 -13.52
N PRO A 236 17.67 11.19 -14.55
CA PRO A 236 17.27 9.79 -14.40
C PRO A 236 18.33 8.97 -13.65
N VAL A 237 17.97 8.33 -12.53
CA VAL A 237 18.79 7.23 -12.00
C VAL A 237 18.46 6.02 -12.83
N TYR A 238 19.43 5.53 -13.57
CA TYR A 238 19.31 4.24 -14.22
C TYR A 238 19.55 3.15 -13.17
N ALA A 239 18.47 2.63 -12.59
CA ALA A 239 18.55 1.41 -11.80
C ALA A 239 18.61 0.22 -12.77
N VAL A 240 19.65 -0.59 -12.65
CA VAL A 240 19.77 -1.87 -13.37
C VAL A 240 19.01 -2.91 -12.55
N VAL A 241 17.74 -3.10 -12.85
CA VAL A 241 16.95 -4.16 -12.21
C VAL A 241 17.36 -5.51 -12.83
N GLY A 242 17.64 -6.50 -11.98
CA GLY A 242 18.39 -7.72 -12.31
C GLY A 242 17.88 -8.59 -13.48
N LEU A 243 18.83 -9.38 -14.00
CA LEU A 243 18.79 -10.45 -15.03
C LEU A 243 18.17 -10.18 -16.42
N GLY A 244 17.60 -9.00 -16.68
CA GLY A 244 17.03 -8.63 -17.99
C GLY A 244 17.63 -7.42 -18.70
N GLY A 245 18.57 -6.69 -18.07
CA GLY A 245 19.26 -5.55 -18.71
C GLY A 245 18.37 -4.35 -19.02
N LEU A 246 17.20 -4.22 -18.39
CA LEU A 246 16.29 -3.10 -18.61
C LEU A 246 16.59 -2.01 -17.57
N THR A 247 17.17 -0.90 -18.04
CA THR A 247 17.42 0.28 -17.21
C THR A 247 16.15 1.11 -17.11
N VAL A 248 15.56 1.19 -15.92
CA VAL A 248 14.41 2.07 -15.66
C VAL A 248 14.93 3.37 -15.06
N ALA A 249 14.49 4.50 -15.60
CA ALA A 249 14.74 5.81 -15.02
C ALA A 249 13.80 6.00 -13.84
N ILE A 250 14.35 6.14 -12.64
CA ILE A 250 13.56 6.37 -11.43
C ILE A 250 13.80 7.80 -10.96
N PHE A 251 12.71 8.50 -10.68
CA PHE A 251 12.70 9.82 -10.08
C PHE A 251 12.12 9.73 -8.69
N VAL A 252 12.85 10.25 -7.71
CA VAL A 252 12.45 10.23 -6.30
C VAL A 252 12.36 11.66 -5.77
N GLY A 253 11.18 12.02 -5.23
CA GLY A 253 10.93 13.28 -4.52
C GLY A 253 10.50 13.03 -3.08
N SER A 254 10.34 14.05 -2.25
CA SER A 254 9.89 13.88 -0.86
C SER A 254 8.91 14.95 -0.39
N VAL A 255 7.94 14.53 0.41
CA VAL A 255 7.08 15.45 1.16
C VAL A 255 7.69 15.65 2.55
N SER A 256 7.98 16.91 2.92
CA SER A 256 8.59 17.27 4.21
C SER A 256 7.78 18.38 4.89
N TYR A 257 7.60 18.28 6.20
CA TYR A 257 6.93 19.28 7.04
C TYR A 257 7.93 19.78 8.07
N ASN A 258 8.32 21.06 7.96
CA ASN A 258 9.58 21.60 8.48
C ASN A 258 10.81 20.85 7.93
N TYR A 259 11.87 21.58 7.58
CA TYR A 259 13.05 21.10 6.82
C TYR A 259 13.82 19.89 7.39
N GLN A 260 13.38 19.25 8.47
CA GLN A 260 14.14 18.22 9.19
C GLN A 260 13.54 16.80 9.11
N LYS A 261 12.24 16.66 8.80
CA LYS A 261 11.56 15.35 8.78
C LYS A 261 11.05 14.97 7.38
N VAL A 262 11.39 13.77 6.92
CA VAL A 262 10.83 13.17 5.70
C VAL A 262 9.54 12.46 6.08
N ILE A 263 8.40 12.89 5.52
CA ILE A 263 7.10 12.27 5.81
C ILE A 263 6.80 11.15 4.82
N ALA A 264 7.11 11.39 3.56
CA ALA A 264 6.86 10.44 2.50
C ALA A 264 7.82 10.67 1.35
N MET A 265 8.14 9.59 0.64
CA MET A 265 8.88 9.64 -0.61
C MET A 265 7.91 9.47 -1.78
N ALA A 266 8.21 10.10 -2.90
CA ALA A 266 7.45 9.97 -4.14
C ALA A 266 8.33 9.28 -5.18
N VAL A 267 7.78 8.36 -5.95
CA VAL A 267 8.44 7.59 -7.02
C VAL A 267 7.68 7.76 -8.33
N GLU A 268 8.38 7.89 -9.45
CA GLU A 268 7.71 7.77 -10.76
C GLU A 268 7.35 6.31 -11.02
N GLY A 269 6.06 6.05 -11.28
CA GLY A 269 5.58 4.72 -11.65
C GLY A 269 5.50 4.54 -13.17
N GLU A 270 5.45 3.28 -13.62
CA GLU A 270 5.34 2.91 -15.04
C GLU A 270 4.10 3.49 -15.74
N SER A 271 3.06 3.86 -14.97
CA SER A 271 1.87 4.54 -15.50
C SER A 271 2.14 5.99 -15.96
N GLY A 272 3.35 6.51 -15.72
CA GLY A 272 3.77 7.88 -16.01
C GLY A 272 3.30 8.90 -14.97
N ASN A 273 2.80 8.47 -13.80
CA ASN A 273 2.44 9.37 -12.69
C ASN A 273 3.46 9.25 -11.55
N GLY A 274 3.53 10.28 -10.71
CA GLY A 274 4.22 10.17 -9.43
C GLY A 274 3.34 9.45 -8.41
N PHE A 275 3.93 8.62 -7.58
CA PHE A 275 3.26 7.90 -6.50
C PHE A 275 3.98 8.20 -5.20
N MET A 276 3.24 8.61 -4.17
CA MET A 276 3.76 8.61 -2.82
C MET A 276 3.91 7.15 -2.39
N SER A 277 5.14 6.71 -2.11
CA SER A 277 5.40 5.39 -1.57
C SER A 277 4.63 5.18 -0.26
N PRO A 278 4.32 3.93 0.11
CA PRO A 278 3.79 3.66 1.44
C PRO A 278 4.65 4.32 2.50
N SER A 279 4.00 5.04 3.41
CA SER A 279 4.65 5.82 4.46
C SER A 279 3.85 5.69 5.76
N ILE A 280 4.52 5.74 6.90
CA ILE A 280 3.91 5.61 8.23
C ILE A 280 3.74 7.01 8.80
N ILE A 281 2.51 7.39 9.15
CA ILE A 281 2.19 8.75 9.58
C ILE A 281 1.25 8.72 10.78
N GLU A 282 1.61 9.42 11.84
CA GLU A 282 0.77 9.56 13.04
C GLU A 282 -0.61 10.17 12.68
N ILE A 283 -1.69 9.58 13.18
CA ILE A 283 -3.06 10.03 12.93
C ILE A 283 -3.26 11.43 13.50
N ASN A 284 -3.92 12.32 12.74
CA ASN A 284 -4.20 13.72 13.12
C ASN A 284 -2.95 14.59 13.39
N SER A 285 -1.75 14.10 13.09
CA SER A 285 -0.51 14.87 13.18
C SER A 285 -0.51 16.07 12.23
N GLU A 286 0.34 17.05 12.53
CA GLU A 286 0.55 18.18 11.63
C GLU A 286 1.20 17.74 10.31
N GLU A 287 2.01 16.68 10.34
CA GLU A 287 2.55 16.01 9.16
C GLU A 287 1.43 15.46 8.26
N PHE A 288 0.46 14.74 8.83
CA PHE A 288 -0.70 14.22 8.10
C PHE A 288 -1.53 15.35 7.48
N LYS A 289 -1.85 16.39 8.25
CA LYS A 289 -2.56 17.58 7.73
C LYS A 289 -1.75 18.29 6.66
N GLY A 290 -0.42 18.32 6.83
CA GLY A 290 0.55 18.92 5.93
C GLY A 290 0.61 18.27 4.55
N LEU A 291 0.26 16.98 4.43
CA LEU A 291 0.14 16.30 3.14
C LEU A 291 -0.93 16.92 2.23
N LYS A 292 -1.93 17.61 2.82
CA LYS A 292 -3.06 18.22 2.09
C LYS A 292 -3.70 17.24 1.11
N CYS A 293 -3.98 16.02 1.57
CA CYS A 293 -4.73 15.03 0.82
C CYS A 293 -6.07 15.62 0.41
N GLY A 294 -6.23 15.95 -0.88
CA GLY A 294 -7.46 16.57 -1.39
C GLY A 294 -8.65 15.62 -1.34
N GLU A 295 -8.37 14.31 -1.27
CA GLU A 295 -9.34 13.25 -1.06
C GLU A 295 -8.66 12.02 -0.46
N ILE A 296 -9.35 11.33 0.45
CA ILE A 296 -9.00 10.00 0.94
C ILE A 296 -9.84 9.00 0.17
N LEU A 297 -9.19 8.12 -0.59
CA LEU A 297 -9.84 7.21 -1.53
C LEU A 297 -10.31 5.89 -0.90
N THR A 298 -9.95 5.64 0.35
CA THR A 298 -10.29 4.42 1.08
C THR A 298 -11.44 4.66 2.06
N TYR A 299 -12.22 3.60 2.29
CA TYR A 299 -13.29 3.59 3.30
C TYR A 299 -12.72 3.21 4.67
N SER A 300 -13.29 3.74 5.74
CA SER A 300 -12.95 3.45 7.15
C SER A 300 -13.88 2.41 7.76
#